data_AF-A0A1B9JHW4-F1
#
_entry.id   AF-A0A1B9JHW4-F1
#
_cell.length_a   1.000
_cell.length_b   1.000
_cell.length_c   1.000
_cell.angle_alpha   90.00
_cell.angle_beta   90.00
_cell.angle_gamma   90.00
#
_symmetry.space_group_name_H-M   'P 1'
#
loop_
_entity.id
_entity.type
_entity.pdbx_description
1 polymer ?
#
loop_
_entity_poly.entity_id
_entity_poly.type
_entity_poly.pdbx_seq_one_letter_code
_entity_poly.pdbx_strand_id
1 'polypeptide(L)'
;MNDKMSSEDIQITAFNIILHSGNAKTKIHSAFELMRKGEFDKANQLLDEANDEILEAHESQTGLLQSYANGTKIEMEIIMVHAQDHLMTTMTLREIAIEMSHLYQQTYKLSR
;
A
#
# COMPACT_ATOMS: atom_id res chain seq x y z
N MET A 1 26.53 -21.17 1.69
CA MET A 1 26.15 -21.18 0.26
C MET A 1 25.29 -19.95 0.08
N ASN A 2 25.75 -18.92 -0.65
CA ASN A 2 24.94 -17.73 -0.86
C ASN A 2 23.88 -18.08 -1.90
N ASP A 3 22.70 -18.47 -1.45
CA ASP A 3 21.55 -18.61 -2.34
C ASP A 3 21.26 -17.25 -2.98
N LYS A 4 21.12 -17.25 -4.30
CA LYS A 4 20.75 -16.08 -5.10
C LYS A 4 19.31 -16.28 -5.52
N MET A 5 18.43 -15.33 -5.19
CA MET A 5 17.04 -15.37 -5.64
C MET A 5 16.97 -15.22 -7.16
N SER A 6 16.08 -15.98 -7.81
CA SER A 6 15.96 -15.92 -9.27
C SER A 6 15.32 -14.61 -9.74
N SER A 7 15.63 -14.19 -10.97
CA SER A 7 15.03 -13.00 -11.57
C SER A 7 13.50 -13.16 -11.74
N GLU A 8 13.03 -14.37 -12.07
CA GLU A 8 11.59 -14.67 -12.14
C GLU A 8 10.90 -14.49 -10.79
N ASP A 9 11.50 -14.98 -9.68
CA ASP A 9 10.93 -14.80 -8.34
C ASP A 9 10.88 -13.32 -7.92
N ILE A 10 11.92 -12.55 -8.26
CA ILE A 10 11.97 -11.09 -8.05
C ILE A 10 10.82 -10.42 -8.79
N GLN A 11 10.62 -10.76 -10.06
CA GLN A 11 9.57 -10.17 -10.90
C GLN A 11 8.17 -10.55 -10.41
N ILE A 12 7.93 -11.81 -10.07
CA ILE A 12 6.64 -12.27 -9.50
C ILE A 12 6.33 -11.50 -8.22
N THR A 13 7.32 -11.39 -7.32
CA THR A 13 7.14 -10.65 -6.06
C THR A 13 6.87 -9.15 -6.32
N ALA A 14 7.61 -8.54 -7.25
CA ALA A 14 7.40 -7.14 -7.62
C ALA A 14 6.00 -6.90 -8.21
N PHE A 15 5.53 -7.77 -9.12
CA PHE A 15 4.17 -7.67 -9.67
C PHE A 15 3.09 -7.85 -8.60
N ASN A 16 3.30 -8.76 -7.63
CA ASN A 16 2.36 -8.93 -6.52
C ASN A 16 2.24 -7.65 -5.68
N ILE A 17 3.38 -7.06 -5.32
CA ILE A 17 3.42 -5.79 -4.59
C ILE A 17 2.74 -4.68 -5.39
N ILE A 18 3.02 -4.55 -6.69
CA ILE A 18 2.42 -3.51 -7.55
C ILE A 18 0.90 -3.67 -7.65
N LEU A 19 0.41 -4.91 -7.84
CA LEU A 19 -1.02 -5.21 -7.95
C LEU A 19 -1.78 -4.76 -6.70
N HIS A 20 -1.37 -5.26 -5.54
CA HIS A 20 -2.02 -4.95 -4.28
C HIS A 20 -1.87 -3.48 -3.88
N SER A 21 -0.70 -2.87 -4.10
CA SER A 21 -0.50 -1.43 -3.88
C SER A 21 -1.39 -0.59 -4.81
N GLY A 22 -1.57 -0.99 -6.06
CA GLY A 22 -2.45 -0.32 -7.02
C GLY A 22 -3.93 -0.40 -6.62
N ASN A 23 -4.37 -1.58 -6.17
CA ASN A 23 -5.72 -1.79 -5.65
C ASN A 23 -5.99 -0.91 -4.42
N ALA A 24 -5.07 -0.93 -3.44
CA ALA A 24 -5.14 -0.10 -2.25
C ALA A 24 -5.22 1.40 -2.60
N LYS A 25 -4.34 1.86 -3.49
CA LYS A 25 -4.30 3.26 -3.93
C LYS A 25 -5.62 3.71 -4.57
N THR A 26 -6.23 2.84 -5.38
CA THR A 26 -7.53 3.10 -6.00
C THR A 26 -8.63 3.24 -4.94
N LYS A 27 -8.69 2.31 -3.97
CA LYS A 27 -9.64 2.35 -2.86
C LYS A 27 -9.47 3.63 -2.00
N ILE A 28 -8.23 4.04 -1.72
CA ILE A 28 -7.94 5.28 -0.97
C ILE A 28 -8.43 6.51 -1.73
N HIS A 29 -8.21 6.59 -3.05
CA HIS A 29 -8.74 7.69 -3.86
C HIS A 29 -10.27 7.74 -3.86
N SER A 30 -10.94 6.59 -3.94
CA SER A 30 -12.39 6.50 -3.80
C SER A 30 -12.87 6.89 -2.40
N ALA A 31 -12.12 6.55 -1.33
CA ALA A 31 -12.43 7.00 0.02
C ALA A 31 -12.38 8.54 0.13
N PHE A 32 -11.38 9.19 -0.46
CA PHE A 32 -11.32 10.66 -0.53
C PHE A 32 -12.54 11.27 -1.24
N GLU A 33 -13.04 10.63 -2.30
CA GLU A 33 -14.27 11.08 -2.98
C GLU A 33 -15.50 11.02 -2.08
N LEU A 34 -15.64 9.95 -1.29
CA LEU A 34 -16.74 9.78 -0.35
C LEU A 34 -16.65 10.75 0.84
N MET A 35 -15.44 11.00 1.36
CA MET A 35 -15.22 12.00 2.41
C MET A 35 -15.68 13.40 1.97
N ARG A 36 -15.39 13.79 0.71
CA ARG A 36 -15.85 15.06 0.15
C ARG A 36 -17.38 15.17 0.05
N LYS A 37 -18.09 14.05 -0.03
CA LYS A 37 -19.56 13.97 -0.05
C LYS A 37 -20.17 13.85 1.35
N GLY A 38 -19.35 13.73 2.39
CA GLY A 38 -19.80 13.47 3.77
C GLY A 38 -20.22 12.02 4.03
N GLU A 39 -19.89 11.09 3.14
CA GLU A 39 -20.21 9.66 3.26
C GLU A 39 -19.12 8.92 4.05
N PHE A 40 -18.91 9.31 5.32
CA PHE A 40 -17.76 8.88 6.12
C PHE A 40 -17.70 7.38 6.43
N ASP A 41 -18.84 6.73 6.69
CA ASP A 41 -18.86 5.30 7.01
C ASP A 41 -18.35 4.46 5.82
N LYS A 42 -18.81 4.81 4.60
CA LYS A 42 -18.34 4.14 3.38
C LYS A 42 -16.89 4.48 3.05
N ALA A 43 -16.46 5.71 3.33
CA ALA A 43 -15.06 6.09 3.17
C ALA A 43 -14.16 5.27 4.09
N ASN A 44 -14.55 5.07 5.35
CA ASN A 44 -13.81 4.25 6.31
C ASN A 44 -13.75 2.78 5.86
N GLN A 45 -14.87 2.22 5.38
CA GLN A 45 -14.88 0.87 4.82
C GLN A 45 -13.85 0.71 3.69
N LEU A 46 -13.77 1.67 2.75
CA LEU A 46 -12.76 1.62 1.68
C LEU A 46 -11.33 1.76 2.20
N LEU A 47 -11.09 2.50 3.27
CA LEU A 47 -9.76 2.61 3.90
C LEU A 47 -9.34 1.33 4.63
N ASP A 48 -10.31 0.58 5.17
CA ASP A 48 -10.09 -0.73 5.77
C ASP A 48 -9.77 -1.76 4.66
N GLU A 49 -10.57 -1.80 3.60
CA GLU A 49 -10.29 -2.66 2.43
C GLU A 49 -8.96 -2.30 1.76
N ALA A 50 -8.57 -1.02 1.75
CA ALA A 50 -7.25 -0.61 1.27
C ALA A 50 -6.12 -1.07 2.20
N ASN A 51 -6.38 -1.16 3.51
CA ASN A 51 -5.41 -1.68 4.47
C ASN A 51 -5.13 -3.16 4.24
N ASP A 52 -6.17 -3.94 3.96
CA ASP A 52 -6.03 -5.37 3.68
C ASP A 52 -5.14 -5.63 2.46
N GLU A 53 -5.34 -4.86 1.39
CA GLU A 53 -4.47 -4.91 0.20
C GLU A 53 -3.03 -4.46 0.50
N ILE A 54 -2.85 -3.43 1.32
CA ILE A 54 -1.52 -2.99 1.76
C ILE A 54 -0.82 -4.10 2.56
N LEU A 55 -1.55 -4.82 3.43
CA LEU A 55 -1.00 -5.90 4.22
C LEU A 55 -0.46 -7.03 3.33
N GLU A 56 -1.21 -7.46 2.30
CA GLU A 56 -0.75 -8.48 1.34
C GLU A 56 0.55 -8.05 0.61
N ALA A 57 0.63 -6.79 0.17
CA ALA A 57 1.84 -6.25 -0.44
C ALA A 57 3.00 -6.15 0.57
N HIS A 58 2.72 -5.72 1.79
CA HIS A 58 3.71 -5.52 2.84
C HIS A 58 4.26 -6.84 3.38
N GLU A 59 3.46 -7.91 3.42
CA GLU A 59 3.94 -9.27 3.71
C GLU A 59 4.96 -9.74 2.66
N SER A 60 4.68 -9.50 1.38
CA SER A 60 5.62 -9.79 0.29
C SER A 60 6.95 -9.02 0.46
N GLN A 61 6.87 -7.72 0.78
CA GLN A 61 8.05 -6.90 1.08
C GLN A 61 8.82 -7.40 2.32
N THR A 62 8.09 -7.80 3.37
CA THR A 62 8.68 -8.32 4.61
C THR A 62 9.43 -9.62 4.35
N GLY A 63 8.87 -10.53 3.54
CA GLY A 63 9.53 -11.78 3.14
C GLY A 63 10.83 -11.56 2.36
N LEU A 64 10.87 -10.55 1.48
CA LEU A 64 12.09 -10.13 0.78
C LEU A 64 13.17 -9.65 1.77
N LEU A 65 12.81 -8.79 2.72
CA LEU A 65 13.74 -8.28 3.73
C LEU A 65 14.27 -9.39 4.65
N GLN A 66 13.41 -10.33 5.05
CA GLN A 66 13.80 -11.51 5.83
C GLN A 66 14.78 -12.40 5.05
N SER A 67 14.51 -12.67 3.78
CA SER A 67 15.39 -13.45 2.91
C SER A 67 16.76 -12.79 2.78
N TYR A 68 16.79 -11.47 2.57
CA TYR A 68 18.01 -10.69 2.52
C TYR A 68 18.80 -10.76 3.84
N ALA A 69 18.12 -10.59 4.98
CA ALA A 69 18.73 -10.68 6.32
C ALA A 69 19.31 -12.07 6.63
N ASN A 70 18.71 -13.13 6.08
CA ASN A 70 19.20 -14.50 6.19
C ASN A 70 20.39 -14.83 5.27
N GLY A 71 20.88 -13.85 4.49
CA GLY A 71 22.05 -14.00 3.63
C GLY A 71 21.75 -14.34 2.17
N THR A 72 20.48 -14.37 1.77
CA THR A 72 20.10 -14.54 0.36
C THR A 72 20.49 -13.29 -0.42
N LYS A 73 21.24 -13.47 -1.50
CA LYS A 73 21.60 -12.35 -2.38
C LYS A 73 20.40 -12.04 -3.28
N ILE A 74 19.90 -10.80 -3.16
CA ILE A 74 18.84 -10.26 -4.02
C ILE A 74 19.48 -9.29 -5.01
N GLU A 75 19.27 -9.52 -6.30
CA GLU A 75 19.66 -8.58 -7.35
C GLU A 75 18.55 -7.54 -7.52
N MET A 76 18.85 -6.28 -7.25
CA MET A 76 17.86 -5.21 -7.34
C MET A 76 17.59 -4.87 -8.81
N GLU A 77 16.42 -5.28 -9.30
CA GLU A 77 15.89 -4.88 -10.61
C GLU A 77 15.04 -3.61 -10.50
N ILE A 78 14.96 -2.82 -11.58
CA ILE A 78 14.19 -1.58 -11.62
C ILE A 78 12.70 -1.80 -11.25
N ILE A 79 12.14 -2.95 -11.62
CA ILE A 79 10.75 -3.28 -11.31
C ILE A 79 10.53 -3.49 -9.81
N MET A 80 11.53 -4.01 -9.10
CA MET A 80 11.47 -4.17 -7.64
C MET A 80 11.57 -2.82 -6.93
N VAL A 81 12.42 -1.91 -7.41
CA VAL A 81 12.45 -0.51 -6.92
C VAL A 81 11.08 0.13 -7.09
N HIS A 82 10.51 0.03 -8.29
CA HIS A 82 9.19 0.58 -8.61
C HIS A 82 8.08 -0.02 -7.74
N ALA A 83 8.12 -1.33 -7.48
CA ALA A 83 7.18 -2.00 -6.61
C ALA A 83 7.25 -1.48 -5.16
N GLN A 84 8.46 -1.32 -4.62
CA GLN A 84 8.65 -0.75 -3.28
C GLN A 84 8.17 0.71 -3.20
N ASP A 85 8.42 1.53 -4.23
CA ASP A 85 7.90 2.89 -4.30
C ASP A 85 6.36 2.91 -4.30
N HIS A 86 5.73 2.01 -5.07
CA HIS A 86 4.28 1.87 -5.10
C HIS A 86 3.70 1.55 -3.72
N LEU A 87 4.29 0.59 -3.00
CA LEU A 87 3.83 0.20 -1.67
C LEU A 87 4.01 1.33 -0.66
N MET A 88 5.24 1.84 -0.52
CA MET A 88 5.55 2.83 0.51
C MET A 88 4.78 4.14 0.29
N THR A 89 4.64 4.61 -0.95
CA THR A 89 3.83 5.81 -1.23
C THR A 89 2.35 5.59 -0.98
N THR A 90 1.84 4.37 -1.20
CA THR A 90 0.44 4.02 -0.92
C THR A 90 0.16 3.91 0.58
N MET A 91 1.10 3.36 1.36
CA MET A 91 1.04 3.36 2.82
C MET A 91 0.95 4.79 3.37
N THR A 92 1.87 5.67 2.95
CA THR A 92 1.84 7.09 3.34
C THR A 92 0.55 7.78 2.90
N LEU A 93 0.04 7.48 1.70
CA LEU A 93 -1.23 8.03 1.22
C LEU A 93 -2.41 7.61 2.11
N ARG A 94 -2.42 6.36 2.60
CA ARG A 94 -3.44 5.88 3.54
C ARG A 94 -3.36 6.60 4.89
N GLU A 95 -2.16 6.76 5.44
CA GLU A 95 -1.95 7.51 6.69
C GLU A 95 -2.49 8.94 6.56
N ILE A 96 -2.17 9.61 5.45
CA ILE A 96 -2.72 10.94 5.13
C ILE A 96 -4.25 10.89 4.99
N ALA A 97 -4.80 9.86 4.35
CA ALA A 97 -6.25 9.72 4.18
C ALA A 97 -7.00 9.59 5.51
N ILE A 98 -6.42 8.90 6.50
CA ILE A 98 -6.98 8.79 7.85
C ILE A 98 -7.02 10.17 8.51
N GLU A 99 -5.92 10.92 8.51
CA GLU A 99 -5.88 12.26 9.09
C GLU A 99 -6.81 13.24 8.36
N MET A 100 -6.91 13.14 7.04
CA MET A 100 -7.85 13.91 6.25
C MET A 100 -9.30 13.55 6.56
N SER A 101 -9.62 12.29 6.88
CA SER A 101 -10.95 11.87 7.32
C SER A 101 -11.37 12.64 8.58
N HIS A 102 -10.47 12.76 9.56
CA HIS A 102 -10.71 13.56 10.76
C HIS A 102 -11.01 15.04 10.42
N LEU A 103 -10.21 15.62 9.51
CA LEU A 103 -10.38 17.02 9.08
C LEU A 103 -11.71 17.24 8.34
N TYR A 104 -12.07 16.35 7.42
CA TYR A 104 -13.34 16.43 6.68
C TYR A 104 -14.54 16.29 7.62
N GLN A 105 -14.51 15.35 8.57
CA GLN A 105 -15.59 15.19 9.56
C GLN A 105 -15.75 16.43 10.44
N GLN A 106 -14.64 17.04 10.88
CA GLN A 106 -14.69 18.25 11.69
C GLN A 106 -15.24 19.44 10.89
N THR A 107 -14.78 19.61 9.65
CA THR A 107 -15.28 20.67 8.75
C THR A 107 -16.77 20.49 8.47
N TYR A 108 -17.22 19.26 8.24
CA TYR A 108 -18.62 18.93 8.01
C TYR A 108 -19.51 19.25 9.22
N LYS A 109 -19.04 18.98 10.44
CA LYS A 109 -19.72 19.35 11.69
C LYS A 109 -19.84 20.86 11.86
N LEU A 110 -18.83 21.62 11.48
CA LEU A 110 -18.82 23.10 11.58
C LEU A 110 -19.67 23.79 10.50
N SER A 111 -19.88 23.14 9.36
CA SER A 111 -20.75 23.65 8.27
C SER A 111 -22.25 23.43 8.50
N ARG A 112 -22.62 22.81 9.63
CA ARG A 112 -24.01 22.56 10.06
C ARG A 112 -24.32 23.38 11.31
#